data_AF-A0A1A8BX73-F1
#
_entry.id   AF-A0A1A8BX73-F1
#
_cell.length_a   1.000
_cell.length_b   1.000
_cell.length_c   1.000
_cell.angle_alpha   90.00
_cell.angle_beta   90.00
_cell.angle_gamma   90.00
#
_symmetry.space_group_name_H-M   'P 1'
#
loop_
_entity.id
_entity.type
_entity.pdbx_description
1 polymer ?
#
loop_
_entity_poly.entity_id
_entity_poly.type
_entity_poly.pdbx_seq_one_letter_code
_entity_poly.pdbx_strand_id
1 'polypeptide(L)'
;TLLRPSGSPLVKAKLTLSGIGSEEDRRHDQNCQQGFVVQRAMTKLSCDVCRASLVMDAASACDDQSYHFLTLKNNGGLVVPSEGTVRVIREAERAIRQASVGRRSQPIKPLEVIYIVRKRIRSKDVFMLGEHISETQYRIESHSHTLLTSIVSLFFKLRVHHIARLATLSFQSDSCNVLIYMLFNEP
;
A
#
# COMPACT_ATOMS: atom_id res chain seq x y z
N THR A 1 38.74 -38.27 -10.50
CA THR A 1 38.57 -37.03 -11.26
C THR A 1 37.36 -37.16 -12.16
N LEU A 2 36.30 -36.36 -11.92
CA LEU A 2 35.24 -35.91 -12.89
C LEU A 2 34.35 -37.04 -13.51
N LEU A 3 33.03 -36.99 -13.69
CA LEU A 3 31.94 -36.01 -13.73
C LEU A 3 30.60 -36.81 -13.66
N ARG A 4 29.53 -36.24 -13.06
CA ARG A 4 28.10 -36.53 -13.38
C ARG A 4 27.68 -35.67 -14.60
N PRO A 5 26.47 -35.70 -15.21
CA PRO A 5 25.30 -36.63 -15.14
C PRO A 5 24.59 -36.89 -16.51
N SER A 6 23.65 -37.85 -16.57
CA SER A 6 22.53 -37.89 -17.54
C SER A 6 21.42 -38.79 -16.95
N GLY A 7 20.11 -38.60 -17.09
CA GLY A 7 19.31 -37.62 -17.80
C GLY A 7 17.91 -38.19 -18.07
N SER A 8 16.91 -37.78 -17.27
CA SER A 8 15.46 -37.68 -17.57
C SER A 8 14.60 -38.97 -17.70
N PRO A 9 13.24 -38.93 -17.68
CA PRO A 9 12.35 -37.77 -17.53
C PRO A 9 11.21 -37.97 -16.51
N LEU A 10 11.04 -37.04 -15.56
CA LEU A 10 9.77 -36.83 -14.86
C LEU A 10 9.18 -35.53 -15.39
N VAL A 11 8.20 -35.73 -16.26
CA VAL A 11 7.26 -34.78 -16.86
C VAL A 11 7.12 -33.50 -16.03
N LYS A 12 7.74 -32.41 -16.51
CA LYS A 12 7.41 -31.05 -16.05
C LYS A 12 6.01 -30.73 -16.55
N ALA A 13 5.01 -31.00 -15.71
CA ALA A 13 3.67 -30.46 -15.89
C ALA A 13 3.76 -28.94 -15.85
N LYS A 14 3.72 -28.33 -17.04
CA LYS A 14 3.59 -26.90 -17.24
C LYS A 14 2.10 -26.55 -17.04
N LEU A 15 1.68 -26.45 -15.79
CA LEU A 15 0.38 -25.87 -15.42
C LEU A 15 0.54 -24.35 -15.43
N THR A 16 0.27 -23.77 -16.61
CA THR A 16 0.03 -22.35 -16.78
C THR A 16 -1.27 -21.98 -16.08
N LEU A 17 -1.18 -21.58 -14.80
CA LEU A 17 -2.22 -20.81 -14.13
C LEU A 17 -2.15 -19.37 -14.65
N SER A 18 -2.99 -19.09 -15.64
CA SER A 18 -3.35 -17.75 -16.11
C SER A 18 -4.05 -16.98 -14.98
N GLY A 19 -3.28 -16.29 -14.16
CA GLY A 19 -3.81 -15.45 -13.07
C GLY A 19 -2.77 -14.61 -12.35
N ILE A 20 -1.54 -14.53 -12.87
CA ILE A 20 -0.52 -13.60 -12.39
C ILE A 20 -0.60 -12.41 -13.33
N GLY A 21 -1.37 -11.39 -12.95
CA GLY A 21 -1.29 -10.08 -13.60
C GLY A 21 0.17 -9.67 -13.70
N SER A 22 0.55 -9.04 -14.81
CA SER A 22 1.90 -8.56 -15.03
C SER A 22 2.36 -7.70 -13.85
N GLU A 23 3.66 -7.58 -13.63
CA GLU A 23 4.19 -6.69 -12.58
C GLU A 23 3.66 -5.24 -12.73
N GLU A 24 3.31 -4.88 -13.96
CA GLU A 24 2.64 -3.62 -14.32
C GLU A 24 1.19 -3.55 -13.81
N ASP A 25 0.40 -4.63 -13.94
CA ASP A 25 -0.96 -4.72 -13.37
C ASP A 25 -0.96 -4.64 -11.84
N ARG A 26 0.06 -5.20 -11.18
CA ARG A 26 0.23 -5.13 -9.72
C ARG A 26 0.57 -3.72 -9.25
N ARG A 27 1.51 -3.05 -9.93
CA ARG A 27 1.82 -1.64 -9.68
C ARG A 27 0.60 -0.75 -9.90
N HIS A 28 -0.19 -1.05 -10.92
CA HIS A 28 -1.41 -0.32 -11.23
C HIS A 28 -2.47 -0.41 -10.12
N ASP A 29 -2.76 -1.61 -9.61
CA ASP A 29 -3.70 -1.79 -8.49
C ASP A 29 -3.23 -1.03 -7.24
N GLN A 30 -1.93 -1.05 -6.95
CA GLN A 30 -1.36 -0.33 -5.83
C GLN A 30 -1.50 1.20 -5.99
N ASN A 31 -1.26 1.75 -7.18
CA ASN A 31 -1.40 3.17 -7.46
C ASN A 31 -2.87 3.62 -7.37
N CYS A 32 -3.82 2.79 -7.81
CA CYS A 32 -5.26 3.05 -7.66
C CYS A 32 -5.68 3.09 -6.19
N GLN A 33 -5.16 2.16 -5.37
CA GLN A 33 -5.42 2.14 -3.93
C GLN A 33 -4.88 3.38 -3.23
N GLN A 34 -3.69 3.86 -3.64
CA GLN A 34 -3.12 5.09 -3.11
C GLN A 34 -3.98 6.31 -3.46
N GLY A 35 -4.35 6.49 -4.73
CA GLY A 35 -5.21 7.59 -5.16
C GLY A 35 -6.57 7.60 -4.47
N PHE A 36 -7.17 6.42 -4.26
CA PHE A 36 -8.44 6.29 -3.52
C PHE A 36 -8.30 6.71 -2.05
N VAL A 37 -7.22 6.29 -1.38
CA VAL A 37 -6.97 6.67 0.02
C VAL A 37 -6.83 8.18 0.15
N VAL A 38 -6.10 8.83 -0.77
CA VAL A 38 -5.95 10.28 -0.75
C VAL A 38 -7.27 10.99 -1.00
N GLN A 39 -8.01 10.58 -2.04
CA GLN A 39 -9.33 11.15 -2.32
C GLN A 39 -10.25 11.05 -1.09
N ARG A 40 -10.26 9.89 -0.44
CA ARG A 40 -11.07 9.69 0.77
C ARG A 40 -10.57 10.51 1.96
N ALA A 41 -9.27 10.70 2.11
CA ALA A 41 -8.69 11.54 3.16
C ALA A 41 -9.06 13.02 2.94
N MET A 42 -9.03 13.51 1.70
CA MET A 42 -9.39 14.88 1.37
C MET A 42 -10.85 15.23 1.73
N THR A 43 -11.77 14.25 1.70
CA THR A 43 -13.16 14.46 2.15
C THR A 43 -13.32 14.60 3.67
N LYS A 44 -12.27 14.29 4.44
CA LYS A 44 -12.31 14.28 5.92
C LYS A 44 -11.46 15.37 6.56
N LEU A 45 -10.51 15.93 5.82
CA LEU A 45 -9.62 16.98 6.30
C LEU A 45 -10.28 18.34 6.08
N SER A 46 -10.27 19.18 7.11
CA SER A 46 -10.74 20.57 7.04
C SER A 46 -9.63 21.56 6.68
N CYS A 47 -8.37 21.21 6.90
CA CYS A 47 -7.23 22.09 6.63
C CYS A 47 -6.77 21.96 5.17
N ASP A 48 -6.85 23.04 4.41
CA ASP A 48 -6.49 23.03 2.99
C ASP A 48 -4.99 22.84 2.74
N VAL A 49 -4.12 23.35 3.62
CA VAL A 49 -2.67 23.10 3.55
C VAL A 49 -2.38 21.60 3.71
N CYS A 50 -3.07 20.95 4.66
CA CYS A 50 -2.97 19.51 4.86
C CYS A 50 -3.50 18.73 3.64
N ARG A 51 -4.59 19.17 3.01
CA ARG A 51 -5.12 18.54 1.79
C ARG A 51 -4.15 18.66 0.62
N ALA A 52 -3.58 19.85 0.40
CA ALA A 52 -2.60 20.09 -0.65
C ALA A 52 -1.33 19.25 -0.46
N SER A 53 -0.88 19.05 0.78
CA SER A 53 0.30 18.22 1.09
C SER A 53 0.17 16.74 0.71
N LEU A 54 -1.04 16.24 0.51
CA LEU A 54 -1.31 14.84 0.20
C LEU A 54 -1.23 14.50 -1.30
N VAL A 55 -1.27 15.50 -2.17
CA VAL A 55 -1.30 15.32 -3.62
C VAL A 55 -0.01 15.81 -4.25
N MET A 56 0.36 15.18 -5.37
CA MET A 56 1.43 15.69 -6.23
C MET A 56 0.90 16.90 -7.00
N ASP A 57 1.75 17.90 -7.24
CA ASP A 57 1.38 19.02 -8.11
C ASP A 57 1.17 18.53 -9.56
N ALA A 58 0.38 19.27 -10.33
CA ALA A 58 -0.07 18.84 -11.65
C ALA A 58 1.08 18.71 -12.68
N ALA A 59 2.16 19.48 -12.52
CA ALA A 59 3.31 19.42 -13.42
C ALA A 59 4.18 18.20 -13.11
N SER A 60 4.45 17.93 -11.84
CA SER A 60 5.16 16.72 -11.40
C SER A 60 4.36 15.46 -11.76
N ALA A 61 3.03 15.51 -11.69
CA ALA A 61 2.17 14.38 -12.03
C ALA A 61 2.14 14.04 -13.53
N CYS A 62 2.36 15.02 -14.43
CA CYS A 62 2.42 14.74 -15.86
C CYS A 62 3.75 14.09 -16.30
N ASP A 63 4.82 14.33 -15.54
CA ASP A 63 6.15 13.78 -15.84
C ASP A 63 6.30 12.34 -15.30
N ASP A 64 5.53 11.94 -14.28
CA ASP A 64 5.59 10.59 -13.72
C ASP A 64 4.70 9.58 -14.48
N GLN A 65 5.33 8.88 -15.43
CA GLN A 65 4.68 7.82 -16.21
C GLN A 65 4.13 6.67 -15.36
N SER A 66 4.58 6.50 -14.11
CA SER A 66 4.08 5.47 -13.18
C SER A 66 2.59 5.61 -12.89
N TYR A 67 2.04 6.83 -13.04
CA TYR A 67 0.63 7.15 -12.81
C TYR A 67 -0.17 7.39 -14.09
N HIS A 68 0.42 7.21 -15.28
CA HIS A 68 -0.26 7.42 -16.56
C HIS A 68 -1.58 6.64 -16.68
N PHE A 69 -1.65 5.45 -16.10
CA PHE A 69 -2.88 4.65 -16.05
C PHE A 69 -3.91 5.13 -15.03
N LEU A 70 -3.50 5.81 -13.94
CA LEU A 70 -4.48 6.53 -13.13
C LEU A 70 -5.17 7.57 -13.99
N THR A 71 -4.41 8.33 -14.79
CA THR A 71 -4.93 9.34 -15.71
C THR A 71 -5.89 8.75 -16.74
N LEU A 72 -5.61 7.54 -17.25
CA LEU A 72 -6.45 6.84 -18.24
C LEU A 72 -7.74 6.25 -17.64
N LYS A 73 -7.71 5.74 -16.40
CA LYS A 73 -8.84 5.07 -15.73
C LYS A 73 -9.55 5.95 -14.71
N ASN A 74 -9.22 7.24 -14.69
CA ASN A 74 -9.81 8.21 -13.81
C ASN A 74 -11.24 8.52 -14.28
N ASN A 75 -12.26 8.01 -13.60
CA ASN A 75 -13.64 8.49 -13.77
C ASN A 75 -13.84 9.88 -13.10
N GLY A 76 -12.83 10.76 -13.17
CA GLY A 76 -12.85 12.14 -12.67
C GLY A 76 -12.65 12.34 -11.16
N GLY A 77 -12.15 11.35 -10.41
CA GLY A 77 -12.07 11.43 -8.95
C GLY A 77 -10.87 10.81 -8.23
N LEU A 78 -9.95 10.14 -8.94
CA LEU A 78 -8.68 9.69 -8.36
C LEU A 78 -7.61 10.78 -8.54
N VAL A 79 -6.83 10.99 -7.49
CA VAL A 79 -5.74 11.98 -7.45
C VAL A 79 -4.39 11.29 -7.39
N VAL A 80 -3.35 11.95 -7.92
CA VAL A 80 -1.97 11.45 -7.81
C VAL A 80 -1.44 11.82 -6.42
N PRO A 81 -1.04 10.83 -5.60
CA PRO A 81 -0.55 11.08 -4.25
C PRO A 81 0.82 11.76 -4.25
N SER A 82 1.10 12.58 -3.24
CA SER A 82 2.45 13.10 -3.00
C SER A 82 3.42 11.97 -2.61
N GLU A 83 4.72 12.15 -2.86
CA GLU A 83 5.75 11.15 -2.49
C GLU A 83 5.72 10.82 -0.98
N GLY A 84 5.46 11.83 -0.15
CA GLY A 84 5.25 11.64 1.28
C GLY A 84 4.12 10.65 1.60
N THR A 85 3.00 10.80 0.91
CA THR A 85 1.84 9.92 1.06
C THR A 85 2.12 8.51 0.56
N VAL A 86 2.76 8.37 -0.60
CA VAL A 86 3.18 7.08 -1.15
C VAL A 86 4.08 6.35 -0.14
N ARG A 87 5.04 7.06 0.45
CA ARG A 87 5.95 6.51 1.45
C ARG A 87 5.22 6.03 2.71
N VAL A 88 4.25 6.80 3.21
CA VAL A 88 3.40 6.39 4.35
C VAL A 88 2.64 5.11 4.03
N ILE A 89 2.01 5.04 2.85
CA ILE A 89 1.22 3.88 2.42
C ILE A 89 2.12 2.65 2.25
N ARG A 90 3.31 2.79 1.66
CA ARG A 90 4.29 1.70 1.51
C ARG A 90 4.72 1.14 2.86
N GLU A 91 5.00 2.00 3.85
CA GLU A 91 5.36 1.54 5.18
C GLU A 91 4.19 0.87 5.93
N ALA A 92 2.95 1.35 5.71
CA ALA A 92 1.76 0.71 6.24
C ALA A 92 1.55 -0.68 5.62
N GLU A 93 1.70 -0.83 4.30
CA GLU A 93 1.63 -2.11 3.60
C GLU A 93 2.68 -3.09 4.13
N ARG A 94 3.92 -2.65 4.29
CA ARG A 94 4.99 -3.47 4.88
C ARG A 94 4.64 -3.93 6.29
N ALA A 95 4.13 -3.04 7.13
CA ALA A 95 3.72 -3.38 8.49
C ALA A 95 2.58 -4.40 8.53
N ILE A 96 1.57 -4.23 7.68
CA ILE A 96 0.44 -5.17 7.55
C ILE A 96 0.95 -6.55 7.09
N ARG A 97 1.77 -6.60 6.04
CA ARG A 97 2.33 -7.86 5.52
C ARG A 97 3.18 -8.60 6.54
N GLN A 98 4.08 -7.90 7.24
CA GLN A 98 4.95 -8.53 8.24
C GLN A 98 4.16 -9.14 9.40
N ALA A 99 3.06 -8.50 9.80
CA ALA A 99 2.20 -9.06 10.83
C ALA A 99 1.49 -10.34 10.36
N SER A 100 1.16 -10.44 9.06
CA SER A 100 0.60 -11.65 8.45
C SER A 100 1.59 -12.81 8.39
N VAL A 101 2.89 -12.55 8.25
CA VAL A 101 3.94 -13.59 8.20
C VAL A 101 4.26 -14.15 9.60
N GLY A 102 4.22 -13.32 10.64
CA GLY A 102 4.67 -13.68 11.99
C GLY A 102 3.58 -14.09 12.99
N ARG A 103 2.32 -13.67 12.81
CA ARG A 103 1.23 -13.98 13.76
C ARG A 103 0.25 -14.99 13.17
N ARG A 104 0.25 -16.22 13.72
CA ARG A 104 -0.68 -17.28 13.29
C ARG A 104 -2.10 -17.16 13.88
N SER A 105 -2.41 -16.16 14.71
CA SER A 105 -3.67 -16.20 15.47
C SER A 105 -4.34 -14.86 15.82
N GLN A 106 -3.72 -13.70 15.59
CA GLN A 106 -4.34 -12.39 15.90
C GLN A 106 -4.15 -11.40 14.75
N PRO A 107 -5.23 -10.80 14.21
CA PRO A 107 -5.11 -9.76 13.20
C PRO A 107 -4.38 -8.54 13.79
N ILE A 108 -3.49 -7.94 12.99
CA ILE A 108 -2.85 -6.68 13.39
C ILE A 108 -3.90 -5.59 13.58
N LYS A 109 -3.75 -4.77 14.63
CA LYS A 109 -4.69 -3.70 14.94
C LYS A 109 -4.26 -2.38 14.26
N PRO A 110 -5.20 -1.48 13.91
CA PRO A 110 -4.88 -0.20 13.26
C PRO A 110 -3.85 0.64 14.03
N LEU A 111 -3.99 0.73 15.35
CA LEU A 111 -3.08 1.49 16.22
C LEU A 111 -1.65 0.94 16.19
N GLU A 112 -1.50 -0.37 16.03
CA GLU A 112 -0.20 -1.02 15.94
C GLU A 112 0.49 -0.65 14.62
N VAL A 113 -0.25 -0.64 13.50
CA VAL A 113 0.26 -0.19 12.20
C VAL A 113 0.66 1.29 12.27
N ILE A 114 -0.18 2.15 12.85
CA ILE A 114 0.12 3.58 13.03
C ILE A 114 1.43 3.76 13.80
N TYR A 115 1.59 3.04 14.90
CA TYR A 115 2.82 3.09 15.71
C TYR A 115 4.06 2.67 14.92
N ILE A 116 3.99 1.54 14.20
CA ILE A 116 5.09 1.03 13.37
C ILE A 116 5.47 2.05 12.29
N VAL A 117 4.48 2.58 11.56
CA VAL A 117 4.70 3.55 10.48
C VAL A 117 5.36 4.82 11.02
N ARG A 118 4.87 5.37 12.13
CA ARG A 118 5.49 6.54 12.79
C ARG A 118 6.94 6.27 13.16
N LYS A 119 7.22 5.11 13.77
CA LYS A 119 8.57 4.73 14.17
C LYS A 119 9.53 4.66 12.96
N ARG A 120 9.05 4.18 11.81
CA ARG A 120 9.87 4.01 10.60
C ARG A 120 10.11 5.29 9.81
N ILE A 121 9.09 6.14 9.70
CA ILE A 121 9.23 7.43 9.00
C ILE A 121 10.18 8.34 9.78
N ARG A 122 10.24 8.17 11.12
CA ARG A 122 10.92 9.04 12.09
C ARG A 122 10.32 10.45 11.99
N SER A 123 10.65 11.39 12.89
CA SER A 123 10.06 12.74 12.88
C SER A 123 10.46 13.61 11.67
N LYS A 124 10.76 13.01 10.52
CA LYS A 124 10.92 13.71 9.25
C LYS A 124 9.56 14.29 8.86
N ASP A 125 9.56 15.53 8.42
CA ASP A 125 8.40 16.17 7.82
C ASP A 125 8.09 15.51 6.47
N VAL A 126 7.43 14.35 6.52
CA VAL A 126 7.13 13.51 5.35
C VAL A 126 6.15 14.18 4.39
N PHE A 127 5.35 15.12 4.88
CA PHE A 127 4.35 15.84 4.10
C PHE A 127 4.83 17.24 3.70
N MET A 128 6.08 17.62 4.01
CA MET A 128 6.66 18.93 3.69
C MET A 128 5.79 20.10 4.17
N LEU A 129 5.19 19.98 5.35
CA LEU A 129 4.33 21.01 5.95
C LEU A 129 5.13 22.21 6.47
N GLY A 130 6.44 22.08 6.68
CA GLY A 130 7.32 23.17 7.08
C GLY A 130 6.82 23.90 8.33
N GLU A 131 6.73 25.23 8.24
CA GLU A 131 6.31 26.11 9.32
C GLU A 131 4.85 25.91 9.75
N HIS A 132 4.01 25.28 8.92
CA HIS A 132 2.64 24.92 9.28
C HIS A 132 2.59 23.93 10.47
N ILE A 133 3.67 23.15 10.69
CA ILE A 133 3.81 22.30 11.87
C ILE A 133 4.03 23.14 13.13
N SER A 134 4.74 24.26 13.00
CA SER A 134 5.10 25.17 14.10
C SER A 134 3.95 26.07 14.53
N GLU A 135 3.07 26.47 13.59
CA GLU A 135 1.91 27.33 13.85
C GLU A 135 0.77 26.60 14.60
N THR A 136 0.73 25.27 14.53
CA THR A 136 -0.33 24.44 15.15
C THR A 136 -0.02 24.10 16.60
N GLN A 137 0.67 25.01 17.29
CA GLN A 137 1.35 24.81 18.58
C GLN A 137 0.38 24.64 19.77
N TYR A 138 -0.43 23.58 19.78
CA TYR A 138 -1.02 23.04 21.00
C TYR A 138 -0.97 21.50 20.98
N ARG A 139 0.08 21.00 21.66
CA ARG A 139 0.24 19.71 22.36
C ARG A 139 -0.69 18.55 21.94
N ILE A 140 -0.04 17.45 21.52
CA ILE A 140 -0.52 16.06 21.36
C ILE A 140 -1.00 15.70 19.93
N GLU A 141 -1.62 16.63 19.19
CA GLU A 141 -2.11 16.36 17.82
C GLU A 141 -1.55 17.37 16.80
N SER A 142 -0.31 17.17 16.34
CA SER A 142 0.19 17.97 15.21
C SER A 142 -0.59 17.61 13.93
N HIS A 143 -0.79 18.57 13.04
CA HIS A 143 -1.41 18.30 11.74
C HIS A 143 -0.74 17.14 10.98
N SER A 144 0.58 17.01 11.09
CA SER A 144 1.36 15.88 10.57
C SER A 144 0.93 14.53 11.19
N HIS A 145 0.70 14.49 12.51
CA HIS A 145 0.20 13.32 13.20
C HIS A 145 -1.20 12.94 12.73
N THR A 146 -2.09 13.92 12.59
CA THR A 146 -3.47 13.73 12.12
C THR A 146 -3.49 13.23 10.68
N LEU A 147 -2.65 13.79 9.81
CA LEU A 147 -2.47 13.34 8.44
C LEU A 147 -2.00 11.89 8.35
N LEU A 148 -0.90 11.56 9.04
CA LEU A 148 -0.36 10.20 9.05
C LEU A 148 -1.40 9.20 9.55
N THR A 149 -2.08 9.53 10.66
CA THR A 149 -3.12 8.68 11.26
C THR A 149 -4.27 8.45 10.30
N SER A 150 -4.72 9.50 9.62
CA SER A 150 -5.84 9.45 8.68
C SER A 150 -5.51 8.56 7.48
N ILE A 151 -4.34 8.75 6.87
CA ILE A 151 -3.88 7.95 5.73
C ILE A 151 -3.73 6.47 6.11
N VAL A 152 -3.01 6.19 7.21
CA VAL A 152 -2.79 4.81 7.65
C VAL A 152 -4.11 4.12 8.00
N SER A 153 -5.03 4.81 8.68
CA SER A 153 -6.33 4.23 9.06
C SER A 153 -7.21 3.91 7.86
N LEU A 154 -7.22 4.78 6.84
CA LEU A 154 -7.96 4.54 5.60
C LEU A 154 -7.37 3.39 4.80
N PHE A 155 -6.04 3.40 4.61
CA PHE A 155 -5.36 2.33 3.89
C PHE A 155 -5.50 0.98 4.60
N PHE A 156 -5.37 0.95 5.93
CA PHE A 156 -5.58 -0.26 6.72
C PHE A 156 -6.96 -0.88 6.49
N LYS A 157 -8.03 -0.08 6.54
CA LYS A 157 -9.39 -0.55 6.28
C LYS A 157 -9.54 -1.13 4.88
N LEU A 158 -9.02 -0.42 3.88
CA LEU A 158 -9.02 -0.89 2.48
C LEU A 158 -8.30 -2.23 2.37
N ARG A 159 -7.12 -2.34 2.99
CA ARG A 159 -6.26 -3.51 2.84
C ARG A 159 -6.80 -4.75 3.54
N VAL A 160 -7.34 -4.61 4.75
CA VAL A 160 -7.99 -5.72 5.46
C VAL A 160 -9.20 -6.23 4.69
N HIS A 161 -10.02 -5.34 4.13
CA HIS A 161 -11.14 -5.74 3.28
C HIS A 161 -10.66 -6.49 2.02
N HIS A 162 -9.60 -6.01 1.38
CA HIS A 162 -9.00 -6.68 0.23
C HIS A 162 -8.47 -8.08 0.58
N ILE A 163 -7.75 -8.22 1.70
CA ILE A 163 -7.26 -9.51 2.19
C ILE A 163 -8.41 -10.46 2.50
N ALA A 164 -9.45 -9.98 3.19
CA ALA A 164 -10.64 -10.78 3.49
C ALA A 164 -11.33 -11.27 2.21
N ARG A 165 -11.49 -10.38 1.22
CA ARG A 165 -12.06 -10.75 -0.09
C ARG A 165 -11.24 -11.81 -0.80
N LEU A 166 -9.91 -11.68 -0.82
CA LEU A 166 -9.02 -12.69 -1.40
C LEU A 166 -9.11 -14.02 -0.66
N ALA A 167 -9.18 -14.00 0.67
CA ALA A 167 -9.37 -15.21 1.47
C ALA A 167 -10.69 -15.89 1.11
N THR A 168 -11.81 -15.16 1.07
CA THR A 168 -13.13 -15.70 0.67
C THR A 168 -13.11 -16.30 -0.73
N LEU A 169 -12.53 -15.61 -1.71
CA LEU A 169 -12.40 -16.14 -3.07
C LEU A 169 -11.55 -17.41 -3.11
N SER A 170 -10.45 -17.45 -2.34
CA SER A 170 -9.61 -18.65 -2.24
C SER A 170 -10.29 -19.85 -1.58
N PHE A 171 -11.21 -19.62 -0.65
CA PHE A 171 -12.05 -20.67 -0.06
C PHE A 171 -13.13 -21.18 -1.02
N GLN A 172 -13.56 -20.35 -1.98
CA GLN A 172 -14.55 -20.73 -2.99
C GLN A 172 -13.93 -21.48 -4.18
N SER A 173 -12.63 -21.30 -4.42
CA SER A 173 -11.86 -22.06 -5.41
C SER A 173 -11.11 -23.20 -4.72
N ASP A 174 -11.60 -24.43 -4.80
CA ASP A 174 -11.01 -25.63 -4.17
C ASP A 174 -9.57 -25.94 -4.65
N SER A 175 -8.59 -25.22 -4.11
CA SER A 175 -7.15 -25.51 -4.20
C SER A 175 -6.47 -24.97 -2.95
N CYS A 176 -6.83 -25.57 -1.82
CA CYS A 176 -6.27 -25.30 -0.50
C CYS A 176 -4.74 -25.47 -0.47
N ASN A 177 -4.08 -24.54 0.25
CA ASN A 177 -2.74 -24.60 0.87
C ASN A 177 -1.52 -23.96 0.17
N VAL A 178 -1.58 -23.47 -1.08
CA VAL A 178 -0.36 -22.87 -1.71
C VAL A 178 -0.43 -21.34 -1.85
N LEU A 179 -1.62 -20.76 -2.01
CA LEU A 179 -1.77 -19.33 -2.33
C LEU A 179 -1.54 -18.37 -1.16
N ILE A 180 -1.80 -18.80 0.08
CA ILE A 180 -1.49 -17.97 1.27
C ILE A 180 0.03 -17.80 1.38
N TYR A 181 0.83 -18.83 1.09
CA TYR A 181 2.29 -18.70 1.15
C TYR A 181 2.87 -17.77 0.07
N MET A 182 2.26 -17.71 -1.12
CA MET A 182 2.74 -16.86 -2.22
C MET A 182 2.28 -15.38 -2.14
N LEU A 183 1.21 -15.07 -1.40
CA LEU A 183 0.77 -13.67 -1.23
C LEU A 183 1.60 -12.90 -0.18
N PHE A 184 2.35 -13.60 0.68
CA PHE A 184 3.02 -13.02 1.84
C PHE A 184 4.54 -13.22 1.90
N ASN A 185 5.14 -13.96 0.96
CA ASN A 185 6.60 -14.04 0.79
C ASN A 185 6.98 -13.85 -0.67
N GLU A 186 7.46 -12.66 -1.01
CA GLU A 186 8.49 -12.45 -2.05
C GLU A 186 9.42 -11.34 -1.49
N PRO A 187 10.75 -11.45 -1.70
CA PRO A 187 11.79 -10.72 -0.98
C PRO A 187 11.79 -9.19 -1.16
#